data_AF-A0A378N9S3-F1
#
_entry.id   AF-A0A378N9S3-F1
#
_cell.length_a   1.000
_cell.length_b   1.000
_cell.length_c   1.000
_cell.angle_alpha   90.00
_cell.angle_beta   90.00
_cell.angle_gamma   90.00
#
_symmetry.space_group_name_H-M   'P 1'
#
loop_
_entity.id
_entity.type
_entity.pdbx_description
1 polymer ?
#
loop_
_entity_poly.entity_id
_entity_poly.type
_entity_poly.pdbx_seq_one_letter_code
_entity_poly.pdbx_strand_id
1 'polypeptide(L)'
;MSIKILPQDDIKQAASSFQQPELLFANPKNLYLRRAKRLRELAKQNPFGEYMEFSANLVDIQLALLESQPIADYSQKITACVERTQGETPLNAQNFQRTDEWRTLLLAIIEKFKPYANDTVLATIEVLEKAAKSELDTLADNLLNERYELVGADKAVFIWAALSLYWVQLAQQLPRNSRAEIGHKHLCPVCNSAPVSSVIHFGEAQGLRYLHCSFM
;
A
#
# COMPACT_ATOMS: atom_id res chain seq x y z
N MET A 1 -29.97 -32.86 15.06
CA MET A 1 -29.33 -31.56 15.33
C MET A 1 -30.42 -30.58 15.72
N SER A 2 -30.38 -30.04 16.94
CA SER A 2 -31.37 -29.07 17.40
C SER A 2 -30.91 -27.67 17.03
N ILE A 3 -31.63 -26.98 16.15
CA ILE A 3 -31.37 -25.57 15.86
C ILE A 3 -31.81 -24.79 17.09
N LYS A 4 -30.87 -24.17 17.79
CA LYS A 4 -31.12 -23.34 18.98
C LYS A 4 -31.38 -21.92 18.48
N ILE A 5 -32.64 -21.50 18.48
CA ILE A 5 -33.03 -20.13 18.12
C ILE A 5 -32.76 -19.25 19.34
N LEU A 6 -31.88 -18.26 19.19
CA LEU A 6 -31.55 -17.32 20.24
C LEU A 6 -32.53 -16.12 20.21
N PRO A 7 -32.91 -15.57 21.38
CA PRO A 7 -33.62 -14.31 21.48
C PRO A 7 -32.83 -13.15 20.83
N GLN A 8 -33.55 -12.16 20.31
CA GLN A 8 -32.96 -11.02 19.58
C GLN A 8 -31.93 -10.24 20.41
N ASP A 9 -32.13 -10.13 21.71
CA ASP A 9 -31.23 -9.39 22.60
C ASP A 9 -29.92 -10.15 22.87
N ASP A 10 -29.98 -11.48 22.96
CA ASP A 10 -28.79 -12.35 23.09
C ASP A 10 -27.96 -12.35 21.80
N ILE A 11 -28.60 -12.24 20.62
CA ILE A 11 -27.93 -12.09 19.33
C ILE A 11 -27.17 -10.75 19.27
N LYS A 12 -27.77 -9.66 19.75
CA LYS A 12 -27.11 -8.34 19.80
C LYS A 12 -25.93 -8.33 20.76
N GLN A 13 -26.05 -8.97 21.93
CA GLN A 13 -24.95 -9.09 22.88
C GLN A 13 -23.78 -9.92 22.34
N ALA A 14 -24.06 -11.07 21.72
CA ALA A 14 -23.03 -11.89 21.08
C ALA A 14 -22.38 -11.24 19.85
N ALA A 15 -23.13 -10.40 19.11
CA ALA A 15 -22.56 -9.59 18.03
C ALA A 15 -21.67 -8.45 18.58
N SER A 16 -22.05 -7.86 19.71
CA SER A 16 -21.31 -6.77 20.36
C SER A 16 -20.00 -7.19 21.05
N SER A 17 -19.77 -8.49 21.27
CA SER A 17 -18.51 -8.98 21.85
C SER A 17 -17.35 -9.02 20.85
N PHE A 18 -17.61 -8.82 19.55
CA PHE A 18 -16.56 -8.75 18.54
C PHE A 18 -16.14 -7.30 18.32
N GLN A 19 -14.88 -6.98 18.60
CA GLN A 19 -14.28 -5.73 18.11
C GLN A 19 -14.20 -5.82 16.59
N GLN A 20 -15.05 -5.05 15.91
CA GLN A 20 -15.05 -4.86 14.46
C GLN A 20 -14.45 -3.48 14.16
N PRO A 21 -13.11 -3.32 14.17
CA PRO A 21 -12.50 -2.07 13.78
C PRO A 21 -12.82 -1.79 12.30
N GLU A 22 -13.23 -0.58 11.99
CA GLU A 22 -13.60 -0.18 10.62
C GLU A 22 -12.39 -0.02 9.71
N LEU A 23 -11.26 0.39 10.30
CA LEU A 23 -9.98 0.55 9.63
C LEU A 23 -8.92 -0.28 10.33
N LEU A 24 -8.22 -1.10 9.56
CA LEU A 24 -7.07 -1.87 10.00
C LEU A 24 -5.80 -1.27 9.42
N PHE A 25 -4.92 -0.79 10.28
CA PHE A 25 -3.59 -0.37 9.86
C PHE A 25 -2.71 -1.61 9.62
N ALA A 26 -2.06 -1.66 8.45
CA ALA A 26 -1.10 -2.70 8.15
C ALA A 26 0.12 -2.60 9.09
N ASN A 27 0.74 -3.74 9.38
CA ASN A 27 2.11 -3.79 9.88
C ASN A 27 3.03 -3.97 8.65
N PRO A 28 3.73 -2.92 8.18
CA PRO A 28 4.40 -2.97 6.88
C PRO A 28 5.52 -4.00 6.83
N LYS A 29 6.25 -4.20 7.93
CA LYS A 29 7.27 -5.23 8.06
C LYS A 29 6.70 -6.63 7.81
N ASN A 30 5.61 -6.98 8.51
CA ASN A 30 4.94 -8.26 8.32
C ASN A 30 4.31 -8.38 6.93
N LEU A 31 3.76 -7.28 6.40
CA LEU A 31 3.14 -7.23 5.09
C LEU A 31 4.14 -7.57 3.99
N TYR A 32 5.26 -6.86 3.91
CA TYR A 32 6.27 -7.08 2.87
C TYR A 32 6.93 -8.45 3.01
N LEU A 33 7.28 -8.88 4.23
CA LEU A 33 7.86 -10.21 4.48
C LEU A 33 6.94 -11.34 3.98
N ARG A 34 5.65 -11.28 4.31
CA ARG A 34 4.68 -12.29 3.86
C ARG A 34 4.43 -12.21 2.36
N ARG A 35 4.39 -11.00 1.80
CA ARG A 35 4.15 -10.77 0.37
C ARG A 35 5.28 -11.34 -0.49
N ALA A 36 6.55 -11.06 -0.16
CA ALA A 36 7.69 -11.64 -0.86
C ALA A 36 7.70 -13.17 -0.77
N LYS A 37 7.52 -13.73 0.44
CA LYS A 37 7.42 -15.18 0.64
C LYS A 37 6.32 -15.79 -0.22
N ARG A 38 5.13 -15.18 -0.23
CA ARG A 38 3.97 -15.68 -0.98
C ARG A 38 4.19 -15.63 -2.49
N LEU A 39 4.81 -14.56 -3.00
CA LEU A 39 5.14 -14.43 -4.42
C LEU A 39 6.08 -15.55 -4.87
N ARG A 40 7.12 -15.86 -4.09
CA ARG A 40 8.03 -16.98 -4.38
C ARG A 40 7.37 -18.34 -4.30
N GLU A 41 6.46 -18.54 -3.35
CA GLU A 41 5.67 -19.77 -3.28
C GLU A 41 4.80 -19.96 -4.53
N LEU A 42 4.15 -18.89 -5.00
CA LEU A 42 3.34 -18.91 -6.22
C LEU A 42 4.20 -19.12 -7.47
N ALA A 43 5.42 -18.59 -7.50
CA ALA A 43 6.31 -18.68 -8.65
C ALA A 43 6.67 -20.11 -9.05
N LYS A 44 6.80 -21.03 -8.07
CA LYS A 44 7.30 -22.41 -8.28
C LYS A 44 6.54 -23.23 -9.32
N GLN A 45 5.26 -22.95 -9.53
CA GLN A 45 4.38 -23.72 -10.42
C GLN A 45 3.50 -22.79 -11.26
N ASN A 46 4.03 -21.63 -11.65
CA ASN A 46 3.27 -20.64 -12.42
C ASN A 46 3.97 -20.30 -13.74
N PRO A 47 3.23 -20.23 -14.88
CA PRO A 47 3.78 -19.77 -16.16
C PRO A 47 4.42 -18.37 -16.10
N PHE A 48 4.02 -17.54 -15.15
CA PHE A 48 4.59 -16.20 -14.88
C PHE A 48 5.58 -16.21 -13.70
N GLY A 49 6.21 -17.35 -13.41
CA GLY A 49 7.10 -17.52 -12.26
C GLY A 49 8.25 -16.51 -12.23
N GLU A 50 8.87 -16.19 -13.37
CA GLU A 50 9.93 -15.18 -13.46
C GLU A 50 9.44 -13.79 -13.04
N TYR A 51 8.23 -13.40 -13.45
CA TYR A 51 7.64 -12.12 -13.05
C TYR A 51 7.27 -12.09 -11.55
N MET A 52 6.83 -13.22 -11.01
CA MET A 52 6.57 -13.34 -9.57
C MET A 52 7.87 -13.24 -8.76
N GLU A 53 8.97 -13.83 -9.23
CA GLU A 53 10.30 -13.71 -8.60
C GLU A 53 10.83 -12.28 -8.70
N PHE A 54 10.70 -11.64 -9.86
CA PHE A 54 10.97 -10.21 -10.05
C PHE A 54 10.22 -9.36 -9.02
N SER A 55 8.92 -9.62 -8.87
CA SER A 55 8.07 -8.91 -7.92
C SER A 55 8.46 -9.19 -6.46
N ALA A 56 8.87 -10.42 -6.14
CA ALA A 56 9.34 -10.79 -4.81
C ALA A 56 10.64 -10.05 -4.43
N ASN A 57 11.58 -9.95 -5.36
CA ASN A 57 12.84 -9.20 -5.16
C ASN A 57 12.56 -7.71 -4.92
N LEU A 58 11.62 -7.12 -5.66
CA LEU A 58 11.21 -5.73 -5.46
C LEU A 58 10.59 -5.51 -4.08
N VAL A 59 9.75 -6.44 -3.62
CA VAL A 59 9.14 -6.40 -2.28
C VAL A 59 10.18 -6.55 -1.17
N ASP A 60 11.19 -7.41 -1.33
CA ASP A 60 12.28 -7.52 -0.36
C ASP A 60 13.10 -6.24 -0.27
N ILE A 61 13.32 -5.55 -1.40
CA ILE A 61 13.98 -4.24 -1.41
C ILE A 61 13.12 -3.20 -0.67
N GLN A 62 11.79 -3.20 -0.86
CA GLN A 62 10.90 -2.32 -0.09
C GLN A 62 10.99 -2.60 1.41
N LEU A 63 11.02 -3.87 1.82
CA LEU A 63 11.21 -4.26 3.23
C LEU A 63 12.56 -3.78 3.78
N ALA A 64 13.65 -3.98 3.02
CA ALA A 64 14.98 -3.54 3.44
C ALA A 64 15.04 -2.01 3.60
N LEU A 65 14.46 -1.26 2.65
CA LEU A 65 14.44 0.20 2.70
C LEU A 65 13.52 0.76 3.79
N LEU A 66 12.41 0.10 4.08
CA LEU A 66 11.56 0.44 5.23
C LEU A 66 12.36 0.46 6.54
N GLU A 67 13.32 -0.45 6.69
CA GLU A 67 14.16 -0.53 7.89
C GLU A 67 15.39 0.36 7.83
N SER A 68 16.08 0.41 6.68
CA SER A 68 17.36 1.12 6.55
C SER A 68 17.23 2.60 6.24
N GLN A 69 16.11 3.02 5.66
CA GLN A 69 15.91 4.38 5.15
C GLN A 69 14.46 4.84 5.38
N PRO A 70 14.04 5.00 6.65
CA PRO A 70 12.71 5.52 6.96
C PRO A 70 12.58 6.97 6.49
N ILE A 71 11.37 7.34 6.05
CA ILE A 71 11.02 8.73 5.75
C ILE A 71 11.08 9.61 7.00
N ALA A 72 11.21 10.92 6.82
CA ALA A 72 11.18 11.86 7.94
C ALA A 72 9.85 11.79 8.73
N ASP A 73 9.90 12.29 9.97
CA ASP A 73 8.70 12.43 10.79
C ASP A 73 7.84 13.60 10.27
N TYR A 74 6.70 13.26 9.69
CA TYR A 74 5.67 14.18 9.21
C TYR A 74 4.43 14.17 10.10
N SER A 75 4.47 13.59 11.31
CA SER A 75 3.31 13.43 12.20
C SER A 75 2.58 14.75 12.44
N GLN A 76 3.31 15.87 12.59
CA GLN A 76 2.68 17.20 12.75
C GLN A 76 1.92 17.64 11.49
N LYS A 77 2.54 17.52 10.31
CA LYS A 77 1.91 17.87 9.02
C LYS A 77 0.71 16.97 8.74
N ILE A 78 0.81 15.68 9.07
CA ILE A 78 -0.26 14.70 8.91
C ILE A 78 -1.40 15.01 9.87
N THR A 79 -1.12 15.34 11.13
CA THR A 79 -2.15 15.74 12.11
C THR A 79 -2.90 16.98 11.63
N ALA A 80 -2.19 18.01 11.16
CA ALA A 80 -2.82 19.19 10.57
C ALA A 80 -3.65 18.85 9.32
N CYS A 81 -3.22 17.87 8.50
CA CYS A 81 -4.02 17.40 7.37
C CYS A 81 -5.30 16.70 7.83
N VAL A 82 -5.22 15.83 8.84
CA VAL A 82 -6.37 15.16 9.46
C VAL A 82 -7.36 16.18 10.01
N GLU A 83 -6.90 17.20 10.73
CA GLU A 83 -7.76 18.27 11.25
C GLU A 83 -8.45 19.05 10.12
N ARG A 84 -7.69 19.44 9.10
CA ARG A 84 -8.20 20.19 7.93
C ARG A 84 -9.24 19.39 7.14
N THR A 85 -9.04 18.09 6.99
CA THR A 85 -9.98 17.22 6.27
C THR A 85 -11.04 16.60 7.18
N GLN A 86 -11.07 16.97 8.47
CA GLN A 86 -11.96 16.39 9.47
C GLN A 86 -11.85 14.85 9.56
N GLY A 87 -10.68 14.29 9.21
CA GLY A 87 -10.42 12.86 9.14
C GLY A 87 -10.73 12.22 7.78
N GLU A 88 -11.29 12.94 6.82
CA GLU A 88 -11.60 12.40 5.50
C GLU A 88 -10.36 12.34 4.60
N THR A 89 -9.92 11.14 4.20
CA THR A 89 -8.85 10.94 3.21
C THR A 89 -7.59 11.79 3.41
N PRO A 90 -7.00 11.80 4.63
CA PRO A 90 -5.90 12.71 4.99
C PRO A 90 -4.66 12.60 4.10
N LEU A 91 -4.47 11.45 3.44
CA LEU A 91 -3.36 11.16 2.52
C LEU A 91 -3.86 10.89 1.09
N ASN A 92 -4.91 11.59 0.65
CA ASN A 92 -5.51 11.45 -0.67
C ASN A 92 -4.44 11.38 -1.78
N ALA A 93 -4.40 10.28 -2.54
CA ALA A 93 -3.34 9.98 -3.50
C ALA A 93 -3.19 11.05 -4.60
N GLN A 94 -4.28 11.71 -4.97
CA GLN A 94 -4.30 12.73 -6.04
C GLN A 94 -3.96 14.13 -5.51
N ASN A 95 -4.35 14.43 -4.27
CA ASN A 95 -4.29 15.80 -3.72
C ASN A 95 -3.17 16.00 -2.69
N PHE A 96 -2.59 14.92 -2.16
CA PHE A 96 -1.56 15.01 -1.14
C PHE A 96 -0.22 15.44 -1.75
N GLN A 97 0.29 16.57 -1.28
CA GLN A 97 1.58 17.10 -1.72
C GLN A 97 2.73 16.23 -1.19
N ARG A 98 3.30 15.41 -2.07
CA ARG A 98 4.47 14.57 -1.80
C ARG A 98 5.71 15.43 -1.52
N THR A 99 6.59 14.94 -0.64
CA THR A 99 7.95 15.47 -0.48
C THR A 99 8.89 14.83 -1.48
N ASP A 100 10.14 15.27 -1.55
CA ASP A 100 11.13 14.69 -2.45
C ASP A 100 11.61 13.28 -2.04
N GLU A 101 11.30 12.84 -0.82
CA GLU A 101 11.71 11.54 -0.28
C GLU A 101 11.20 10.35 -1.09
N TRP A 102 10.03 10.47 -1.77
CA TRP A 102 9.55 9.40 -2.65
C TRP A 102 10.53 9.15 -3.82
N ARG A 103 11.18 10.19 -4.35
CA ARG A 103 12.21 10.07 -5.39
C ARG A 103 13.49 9.48 -4.82
N THR A 104 13.85 9.85 -3.60
CA THR A 104 15.00 9.24 -2.91
C THR A 104 14.79 7.74 -2.73
N LEU A 105 13.58 7.31 -2.35
CA LEU A 105 13.21 5.89 -2.29
C LEU A 105 13.22 5.24 -3.66
N LEU A 106 12.72 5.91 -4.72
CA LEU A 106 12.80 5.39 -6.10
C LEU A 106 14.23 5.08 -6.51
N LEU A 107 15.14 6.04 -6.33
CA LEU A 107 16.55 5.88 -6.69
C LEU A 107 17.20 4.75 -5.87
N ALA A 108 16.88 4.65 -4.58
CA ALA A 108 17.38 3.56 -3.74
C ALA A 108 16.82 2.18 -4.15
N ILE A 109 15.55 2.12 -4.57
CA ILE A 109 14.91 0.89 -5.06
C ILE A 109 15.61 0.42 -6.34
N ILE A 110 15.73 1.29 -7.35
CA ILE A 110 16.27 0.89 -8.66
C ILE A 110 17.75 0.52 -8.56
N GLU A 111 18.54 1.22 -7.73
CA GLU A 111 19.94 0.86 -7.46
C GLU A 111 20.05 -0.54 -6.83
N LYS A 112 19.26 -0.80 -5.78
CA LYS A 112 19.24 -2.13 -5.14
C LYS A 112 18.66 -3.23 -6.03
N PHE A 113 17.88 -2.87 -7.04
CA PHE A 113 17.28 -3.82 -7.97
C PHE A 113 18.24 -4.29 -9.07
N LYS A 114 19.29 -3.51 -9.40
CA LYS A 114 20.26 -3.83 -10.46
C LYS A 114 20.77 -5.28 -10.47
N PRO A 115 21.12 -5.92 -9.33
CA PRO A 115 21.58 -7.31 -9.33
C PRO A 115 20.56 -8.35 -9.84
N TYR A 116 19.28 -8.00 -9.88
CA TYR A 116 18.19 -8.86 -10.33
C TYR A 116 17.68 -8.51 -11.74
N ALA A 117 18.21 -7.45 -12.35
CA ALA A 117 17.72 -6.92 -13.62
C ALA A 117 18.34 -7.66 -14.81
N ASN A 118 17.50 -7.98 -15.80
CA ASN A 118 17.97 -8.35 -17.15
C ASN A 118 18.22 -7.09 -17.99
N ASP A 119 18.74 -7.25 -19.22
CA ASP A 119 19.09 -6.11 -20.08
C ASP A 119 17.93 -5.13 -20.32
N THR A 120 16.70 -5.64 -20.48
CA THR A 120 15.50 -4.80 -20.66
C THR A 120 15.21 -3.98 -19.40
N VAL A 121 15.27 -4.61 -18.23
CA VAL A 121 15.05 -3.93 -16.96
C VAL A 121 16.17 -2.93 -16.66
N LEU A 122 17.42 -3.28 -16.96
CA LEU A 122 18.56 -2.39 -16.81
C LEU A 122 18.40 -1.12 -17.65
N ALA A 123 17.98 -1.25 -18.91
CA ALA A 123 17.69 -0.10 -19.77
C ALA A 123 16.59 0.80 -19.15
N THR A 124 15.53 0.21 -18.59
CA THR A 124 14.48 0.99 -17.90
C THR A 124 15.02 1.67 -16.63
N ILE A 125 15.84 0.99 -15.83
CA ILE A 125 16.49 1.56 -14.65
C ILE A 125 17.36 2.76 -15.04
N GLU A 126 18.20 2.63 -16.06
CA GLU A 126 19.04 3.72 -16.54
C GLU A 126 18.24 4.95 -16.98
N VAL A 127 17.10 4.74 -17.65
CA VAL A 127 16.19 5.82 -18.03
C VAL A 127 15.66 6.54 -16.78
N LEU A 128 15.21 5.79 -15.76
CA LEU A 128 14.71 6.36 -14.51
C LEU A 128 15.80 7.09 -13.71
N GLU A 129 17.04 6.60 -13.73
CA GLU A 129 18.18 7.24 -13.06
C GLU A 129 18.59 8.57 -13.70
N LYS A 130 18.51 8.65 -15.04
CA LYS A 130 18.90 9.83 -15.81
C LYS A 130 17.76 10.86 -15.95
N ALA A 131 16.52 10.46 -15.64
CA ALA A 131 15.34 11.32 -15.75
C ALA A 131 15.44 12.56 -14.85
N ALA A 132 14.93 13.69 -15.33
CA ALA A 132 14.87 14.91 -14.54
C ALA A 132 13.87 14.77 -13.38
N LYS A 133 14.10 15.49 -12.26
CA LYS A 133 13.18 15.45 -11.11
C LYS A 133 11.73 15.80 -11.49
N SER A 134 11.55 16.80 -12.36
CA SER A 134 10.23 17.21 -12.87
C SER A 134 9.58 16.16 -13.77
N GLU A 135 10.38 15.39 -14.51
CA GLU A 135 9.89 14.29 -15.33
C GLU A 135 9.40 13.14 -14.44
N LEU A 136 10.17 12.76 -13.43
CA LEU A 136 9.76 11.77 -12.43
C LEU A 136 8.48 12.19 -11.70
N ASP A 137 8.36 13.46 -11.33
CA ASP A 137 7.13 14.00 -10.73
C ASP A 137 5.94 13.91 -11.69
N THR A 138 6.14 14.21 -12.97
CA THR A 138 5.09 14.09 -14.00
C THR A 138 4.65 12.64 -14.18
N LEU A 139 5.58 11.69 -14.21
CA LEU A 139 5.26 10.25 -14.29
C LEU A 139 4.48 9.77 -13.05
N ALA A 140 4.89 10.20 -11.86
CA ALA A 140 4.16 9.90 -10.62
C ALA A 140 2.76 10.51 -10.62
N ASP A 141 2.60 11.77 -11.05
CA ASP A 141 1.30 12.41 -11.16
C ASP A 141 0.38 11.68 -12.14
N ASN A 142 0.89 11.30 -13.32
CA ASN A 142 0.12 10.53 -14.28
C ASN A 142 -0.33 9.18 -13.69
N LEU A 143 0.56 8.49 -12.97
CA LEU A 143 0.24 7.21 -12.33
C LEU A 143 -0.83 7.34 -11.24
N LEU A 144 -0.74 8.38 -10.40
CA LEU A 144 -1.71 8.66 -9.32
C LEU A 144 -3.06 9.16 -9.84
N ASN A 145 -3.08 9.75 -11.04
CA ASN A 145 -4.29 10.17 -11.75
C ASN A 145 -4.79 9.09 -12.75
N GLU A 146 -4.30 7.86 -12.63
CA GLU A 146 -4.74 6.71 -13.44
C GLU A 146 -4.52 6.86 -14.96
N ARG A 147 -3.62 7.76 -15.38
CA ARG A 147 -3.19 7.97 -16.77
C ARG A 147 -2.02 7.05 -17.14
N TYR A 148 -2.26 5.74 -17.08
CA TYR A 148 -1.22 4.71 -17.24
C TYR A 148 -0.53 4.75 -18.62
N GLU A 149 -1.25 5.17 -19.65
CA GLU A 149 -0.78 5.34 -21.01
C GLU A 149 0.37 6.35 -21.14
N LEU A 150 0.48 7.28 -20.18
CA LEU A 150 1.51 8.33 -20.18
C LEU A 150 2.77 7.96 -19.37
N VAL A 151 2.81 6.76 -18.77
CA VAL A 151 3.91 6.35 -17.88
C VAL A 151 4.76 5.23 -18.49
N GLY A 152 4.11 4.28 -19.15
CA GLY A 152 4.75 3.05 -19.61
C GLY A 152 4.83 1.99 -18.51
N ALA A 153 4.45 0.75 -18.84
CA ALA A 153 4.38 -0.35 -17.88
C ALA A 153 5.74 -0.71 -17.27
N ASP A 154 6.82 -0.54 -18.03
CA ASP A 154 8.20 -0.77 -17.60
C ASP A 154 8.60 0.15 -16.43
N LYS A 155 8.20 1.43 -16.49
CA LYS A 155 8.52 2.44 -15.45
C LYS A 155 7.54 2.40 -14.29
N ALA A 156 6.25 2.15 -14.60
CA ALA A 156 5.17 2.20 -13.64
C ALA A 156 5.41 1.29 -12.42
N VAL A 157 6.01 0.11 -12.61
CA VAL A 157 6.26 -0.84 -11.51
C VAL A 157 7.23 -0.29 -10.46
N PHE A 158 8.32 0.37 -10.89
CA PHE A 158 9.31 0.95 -9.98
C PHE A 158 8.79 2.22 -9.31
N ILE A 159 8.11 3.07 -10.06
CA ILE A 159 7.49 4.29 -9.52
C ILE A 159 6.41 3.91 -8.50
N TRP A 160 5.56 2.93 -8.80
CA TRP A 160 4.55 2.44 -7.86
C TRP A 160 5.18 1.84 -6.59
N ALA A 161 6.28 1.09 -6.72
CA ALA A 161 6.98 0.53 -5.57
C ALA A 161 7.53 1.63 -4.64
N ALA A 162 8.06 2.71 -5.20
CA ALA A 162 8.53 3.86 -4.42
C ALA A 162 7.37 4.61 -3.75
N LEU A 163 6.30 4.89 -4.49
CA LEU A 163 5.13 5.59 -3.96
C LEU A 163 4.43 4.76 -2.88
N SER A 164 4.20 3.46 -3.09
CA SER A 164 3.60 2.59 -2.07
C SER A 164 4.43 2.53 -0.78
N LEU A 165 5.76 2.44 -0.89
CA LEU A 165 6.65 2.49 0.28
C LEU A 165 6.61 3.86 0.98
N TYR A 166 6.51 4.95 0.24
CA TYR A 166 6.36 6.29 0.81
C TYR A 166 5.02 6.45 1.54
N TRP A 167 3.91 6.08 0.89
CA TRP A 167 2.55 6.19 1.46
C TRP A 167 2.36 5.31 2.68
N VAL A 168 2.84 4.07 2.67
CA VAL A 168 2.68 3.18 3.83
C VAL A 168 3.36 3.76 5.06
N GLN A 169 4.52 4.40 4.90
CA GLN A 169 5.23 5.03 6.00
C GLN A 169 4.53 6.30 6.50
N LEU A 170 3.99 7.13 5.60
CA LEU A 170 3.13 8.25 6.00
C LEU A 170 1.92 7.76 6.79
N ALA A 171 1.28 6.67 6.36
CA ALA A 171 0.12 6.13 7.06
C ALA A 171 0.46 5.53 8.43
N GLN A 172 1.70 5.05 8.66
CA GLN A 172 2.13 4.65 10.01
C GLN A 172 2.23 5.83 10.98
N GLN A 173 2.37 7.05 10.46
CA GLN A 173 2.43 8.28 11.25
C GLN A 173 1.04 8.91 11.50
N LEU A 174 -0.05 8.31 10.97
CA LEU A 174 -1.40 8.76 11.27
C LEU A 174 -1.76 8.52 12.74
N PRO A 175 -2.49 9.45 13.38
CA PRO A 175 -3.07 9.19 14.69
C PRO A 175 -3.95 7.94 14.63
N ARG A 176 -3.71 6.96 15.50
CA ARG A 176 -4.44 5.67 15.52
C ARG A 176 -5.94 5.80 15.83
N ASN A 177 -6.39 7.00 16.20
CA ASN A 177 -7.79 7.35 16.45
C ASN A 177 -8.45 8.06 15.25
N SER A 178 -7.80 8.09 14.08
CA SER A 178 -8.39 8.62 12.86
C SER A 178 -9.65 7.83 12.54
N ARG A 179 -10.80 8.49 12.68
CA ARG A 179 -12.11 7.89 12.41
C ARG A 179 -12.25 7.76 10.91
N ALA A 180 -12.39 6.53 10.42
CA ALA A 180 -13.15 6.35 9.19
C ALA A 180 -14.61 6.63 9.55
N GLU A 181 -15.35 7.35 8.71
CA GLU A 181 -16.79 7.45 8.90
C GLU A 181 -17.45 6.09 8.65
N ILE A 182 -18.49 5.83 9.44
CA ILE A 182 -19.35 4.65 9.37
C ILE A 182 -20.09 4.66 8.01
N GLY A 183 -19.76 3.73 7.11
CA GLY A 183 -20.45 3.58 5.83
C GLY A 183 -19.74 2.70 4.81
N HIS A 184 -20.45 2.32 3.75
CA HIS A 184 -19.90 1.53 2.63
C HIS A 184 -18.97 2.39 1.76
N LYS A 185 -17.73 2.61 2.19
CA LYS A 185 -16.71 3.26 1.34
C LYS A 185 -16.12 2.23 0.37
N HIS A 186 -16.28 2.48 -0.94
CA HIS A 186 -15.66 1.68 -2.00
C HIS A 186 -14.18 2.05 -2.24
N LEU A 187 -13.71 3.13 -1.63
CA LEU A 187 -12.35 3.65 -1.73
C LEU A 187 -11.67 3.63 -0.35
N CYS A 188 -10.33 3.62 -0.35
CA CYS A 188 -9.56 3.68 0.88
C CYS A 188 -9.87 4.97 1.66
N PRO A 189 -10.25 4.90 2.96
CA PRO A 189 -10.57 6.09 3.75
C PRO A 189 -9.35 6.96 4.05
N VAL A 190 -8.13 6.46 3.78
CA VAL A 190 -6.87 7.17 4.03
C VAL A 190 -6.39 7.92 2.78
N CYS A 191 -6.31 7.23 1.64
CA CYS A 191 -5.72 7.79 0.41
C CYS A 191 -6.69 7.90 -0.76
N ASN A 192 -7.97 7.57 -0.57
CA ASN A 192 -9.00 7.62 -1.61
C ASN A 192 -8.76 6.71 -2.83
N SER A 193 -7.82 5.76 -2.75
CA SER A 193 -7.51 4.86 -3.85
C SER A 193 -8.45 3.67 -3.90
N ALA A 194 -8.68 3.14 -5.11
CA ALA A 194 -9.41 1.89 -5.30
C ALA A 194 -8.68 0.72 -4.61
N PRO A 195 -9.42 -0.24 -4.03
CA PRO A 195 -8.83 -1.39 -3.36
C PRO A 195 -8.23 -2.38 -4.37
N VAL A 196 -7.10 -3.00 -4.01
CA VAL A 196 -6.46 -4.04 -4.85
C VAL A 196 -7.10 -5.41 -4.66
N SER A 197 -7.65 -5.67 -3.47
CA SER A 197 -8.29 -6.94 -3.15
C SER A 197 -9.22 -6.80 -1.96
N SER A 198 -10.00 -7.83 -1.69
CA SER A 198 -10.72 -7.96 -0.41
C SER A 198 -10.19 -9.14 0.40
N VAL A 199 -10.03 -8.94 1.70
CA VAL A 199 -9.56 -9.94 2.65
C VAL A 199 -10.69 -10.29 3.61
N ILE A 200 -11.00 -11.58 3.72
CA ILE A 200 -11.95 -12.10 4.71
C ILE A 200 -11.14 -12.61 5.89
N HIS A 201 -11.40 -12.06 7.07
CA HIS A 201 -10.72 -12.49 8.29
C HIS A 201 -11.39 -13.76 8.84
N PHE A 202 -10.56 -14.76 9.17
CA PHE A 202 -10.98 -16.00 9.84
C PHE A 202 -10.40 -16.00 11.26
N GLY A 203 -11.21 -16.26 12.28
CA GLY A 203 -10.83 -16.22 13.70
C GLY A 203 -11.96 -15.66 14.58
N GLU A 204 -11.63 -14.95 15.66
CA GLU A 204 -12.63 -14.26 16.50
C GLU A 204 -13.44 -13.23 15.69
N ALA A 205 -12.84 -12.60 14.68
CA ALA A 205 -13.52 -11.70 13.73
C ALA A 205 -14.14 -12.42 12.51
N GLN A 206 -14.70 -13.62 12.71
CA GLN A 206 -15.18 -14.49 11.64
C GLN A 206 -16.23 -13.80 10.76
N GLY A 207 -15.99 -13.77 9.44
CA GLY A 207 -16.94 -13.28 8.45
C GLY A 207 -16.83 -11.79 8.10
N LEU A 208 -15.91 -11.06 8.73
CA LEU A 208 -15.64 -9.67 8.36
C LEU A 208 -14.83 -9.59 7.06
N ARG A 209 -15.31 -8.77 6.13
CA ARG A 209 -14.67 -8.48 4.86
C ARG A 209 -14.07 -7.08 4.89
N TYR A 210 -12.77 -7.00 4.67
CA TYR A 210 -12.03 -5.76 4.53
C TYR A 210 -11.58 -5.56 3.09
N LEU A 211 -11.50 -4.31 2.66
CA LEU A 211 -10.87 -3.92 1.39
C LEU A 211 -9.42 -3.52 1.67
N HIS A 212 -8.47 -4.08 0.92
CA HIS A 212 -7.05 -3.77 1.05
C HIS A 212 -6.67 -2.65 0.09
N CYS A 213 -5.99 -1.62 0.60
CA CYS A 213 -5.56 -0.48 -0.19
C CYS A 213 -4.51 -0.90 -1.24
N SER A 214 -4.50 -0.23 -2.40
CA SER A 214 -3.52 -0.49 -3.46
C SER A 214 -2.12 0.04 -3.14
N PHE A 215 -2.01 1.05 -2.27
CA PHE A 215 -0.72 1.60 -1.81
C PHE A 215 -0.17 0.92 -0.56
N MET A 216 -1.03 0.38 0.31
CA MET A 216 -0.71 0.09 1.73
C MET A 216 -1.34 -1.20 2.23
#